data_AF-A0A8R7Q8P4-F1
#
_entry.id   AF-A0A8R7Q8P4-F1
#
_cell.length_a   1.000
_cell.length_b   1.000
_cell.length_c   1.000
_cell.angle_alpha   90.00
_cell.angle_beta   90.00
_cell.angle_gamma   90.00
#
_symmetry.space_group_name_H-M   'P 1'
#
loop_
_entity.id
_entity.type
_entity.pdbx_description
1 polymer ?
#
loop_
_entity_poly.entity_id
_entity_poly.type
_entity_poly.pdbx_seq_one_letter_code
_entity_poly.pdbx_strand_id
1 'polypeptide(L)'
;PATTRLQGEIEQYLTDGLVPYVEKFSVLDWWKVAGTRYPTLRKVARDIFAIPVTTVASESTFSISGRKLNDHRSRLTPYMVEVLMCSQDWLRNKYKDAHTTETSFWTCLQDIQEGMQELII
;
A
#
# COMPACT_ATOMS: atom_id res chain seq x y z
N PRO A 1 -13.42 5.38 26.72
CA PRO A 1 -12.08 4.81 26.43
C PRO A 1 -12.07 4.06 25.08
N ALA A 2 -11.06 4.27 24.22
CA ALA A 2 -11.00 3.63 22.90
C ALA A 2 -10.92 2.08 22.98
N THR A 3 -10.32 1.57 24.05
CA THR A 3 -10.13 0.14 24.32
C THR A 3 -11.45 -0.62 24.48
N THR A 4 -12.45 -0.03 25.16
CA THR A 4 -13.76 -0.68 25.36
C THR A 4 -14.56 -0.79 24.05
N ARG A 5 -14.36 0.14 23.11
CA ARG A 5 -15.00 0.08 21.79
C ARG A 5 -14.40 -1.04 20.93
N LEU A 6 -13.07 -1.12 20.87
CA LEU A 6 -12.38 -2.17 20.13
C LEU A 6 -12.76 -3.56 20.67
N GLN A 7 -12.84 -3.72 21.99
CA GLN A 7 -13.18 -4.99 22.59
C GLN A 7 -14.59 -5.47 22.21
N GLY A 8 -15.59 -4.57 22.22
CA GLY A 8 -16.94 -4.90 21.75
C GLY A 8 -16.99 -5.24 20.25
N GLU A 9 -16.21 -4.53 19.41
CA GLU A 9 -16.10 -4.84 17.98
C GLU A 9 -15.46 -6.23 17.73
N ILE A 10 -14.47 -6.62 18.53
CA ILE A 10 -13.83 -7.95 18.48
C ILE A 10 -14.82 -9.03 18.88
N GLU A 11 -15.51 -8.86 20.01
CA GLU A 11 -16.51 -9.83 20.48
C GLU A 11 -17.61 -10.02 19.45
N GLN A 12 -18.09 -8.94 18.85
CA GLN A 12 -19.07 -8.99 17.77
C GLN A 12 -18.53 -9.72 16.53
N TYR A 13 -17.30 -9.42 16.11
CA TYR A 13 -16.67 -10.09 14.96
C TYR A 13 -16.50 -11.61 15.18
N LEU A 14 -16.14 -12.02 16.39
CA LEU A 14 -15.98 -13.43 16.75
C LEU A 14 -17.31 -14.18 16.89
N THR A 15 -18.40 -13.46 17.19
CA THR A 15 -19.74 -14.04 17.33
C THR A 15 -20.49 -14.11 16.00
N ASP A 16 -20.16 -13.22 15.06
CA ASP A 16 -20.79 -13.17 13.75
C ASP A 16 -20.55 -14.46 12.94
N GLY A 17 -21.53 -14.79 12.09
CA GLY A 17 -21.47 -15.98 11.26
C GLY A 17 -20.30 -15.98 10.27
N LEU A 18 -19.80 -17.18 9.94
CA LEU A 18 -18.72 -17.36 8.98
C LEU A 18 -19.14 -16.92 7.58
N VAL A 19 -18.18 -16.31 6.86
CA VAL A 19 -18.35 -16.00 5.45
C VAL A 19 -18.31 -17.31 4.65
N PRO A 20 -19.27 -17.55 3.74
CA PRO A 20 -19.23 -18.71 2.86
C PRO A 20 -17.92 -18.77 2.06
N TYR A 21 -17.46 -19.98 1.73
CA TYR A 21 -16.27 -20.16 0.91
C TYR A 21 -16.48 -19.54 -0.48
N VAL A 22 -15.50 -18.75 -0.92
CA VAL A 22 -15.45 -18.17 -2.27
C VAL A 22 -14.05 -18.44 -2.83
N GLU A 23 -13.98 -19.04 -4.02
CA GLU A 23 -12.72 -19.48 -4.65
C GLU A 23 -11.70 -18.33 -4.81
N LYS A 24 -12.18 -17.11 -5.07
CA LYS A 24 -11.36 -15.89 -5.20
C LYS A 24 -11.70 -14.87 -4.12
N PHE A 25 -11.60 -15.27 -2.85
CA PHE A 25 -11.86 -14.37 -1.73
C PHE A 25 -10.71 -13.36 -1.52
N SER A 26 -11.03 -12.07 -1.58
CA SER A 26 -10.12 -10.98 -1.22
C SER A 26 -10.43 -10.50 0.20
N VAL A 27 -9.53 -10.82 1.14
CA VAL A 27 -9.65 -10.39 2.54
C VAL A 27 -9.68 -8.87 2.68
N LEU A 28 -8.90 -8.15 1.85
CA LEU A 28 -8.85 -6.70 1.86
C LEU A 28 -10.16 -6.07 1.37
N ASP A 29 -10.77 -6.62 0.32
CA ASP A 29 -12.06 -6.14 -0.17
C ASP A 29 -13.19 -6.43 0.81
N TRP A 30 -13.12 -7.58 1.50
CA TRP A 30 -14.07 -7.89 2.57
C TRP A 30 -13.99 -6.86 3.70
N TRP A 31 -12.78 -6.55 4.21
CA TRP A 31 -12.60 -5.51 5.23
C TRP A 31 -12.97 -4.10 4.73
N LYS A 32 -12.88 -3.85 3.42
CA LYS A 32 -13.32 -2.58 2.81
C LYS A 32 -14.84 -2.39 2.89
N VAL A 33 -15.61 -3.46 2.71
CA VAL A 33 -17.08 -3.42 2.66
C VAL A 33 -17.70 -3.84 3.99
N ALA A 34 -17.53 -5.10 4.39
CA ALA A 34 -18.11 -5.67 5.60
C ALA A 34 -17.50 -5.09 6.88
N GLY A 35 -16.21 -4.71 6.82
CA GLY A 35 -15.50 -4.08 7.93
C GLY A 35 -16.05 -2.71 8.36
N THR A 36 -16.98 -2.11 7.61
CA THR A 36 -17.70 -0.90 8.04
C THR A 36 -18.48 -1.10 9.35
N ARG A 37 -18.87 -2.34 9.66
CA ARG A 37 -19.51 -2.73 10.92
C ARG A 37 -18.55 -2.69 12.12
N TYR A 38 -17.24 -2.73 11.88
CA TYR A 38 -16.19 -2.71 12.90
C TYR A 38 -15.18 -1.57 12.62
N PRO A 39 -15.57 -0.30 12.83
CA PRO A 39 -14.80 0.86 12.37
C PRO A 39 -13.42 1.01 13.01
N THR A 40 -13.23 0.49 14.22
CA THR A 40 -11.94 0.49 14.92
C THR A 40 -11.12 -0.73 14.51
N LEU A 41 -11.73 -1.92 14.54
CA LEU A 41 -11.10 -3.19 14.21
C LEU A 41 -10.64 -3.24 12.74
N ARG A 42 -11.42 -2.68 11.80
CA ARG A 42 -11.05 -2.57 10.39
C ARG A 42 -9.73 -1.82 10.18
N LYS A 43 -9.47 -0.78 10.98
CA LYS A 43 -8.22 0.00 10.89
C LYS A 43 -7.04 -0.87 11.33
N VAL A 44 -7.20 -1.56 12.46
CA VAL A 44 -6.19 -2.51 12.97
C VAL A 44 -5.93 -3.63 11.95
N ALA A 45 -7.00 -4.22 11.39
CA ALA A 45 -6.88 -5.27 10.39
C ALA A 45 -6.12 -4.80 9.14
N ARG A 46 -6.42 -3.59 8.64
CA ARG A 46 -5.68 -2.99 7.53
C ARG A 46 -4.20 -2.83 7.83
N ASP A 47 -3.86 -2.35 9.03
CA ASP A 47 -2.47 -2.13 9.42
C ASP A 47 -1.72 -3.47 9.57
N ILE A 48 -2.39 -4.52 10.06
CA ILE A 48 -1.84 -5.89 10.11
C ILE A 48 -1.62 -6.47 8.71
N PHE A 49 -2.60 -6.35 7.80
CA PHE A 49 -2.48 -6.91 6.45
C PHE A 49 -1.53 -6.13 5.54
N ALA A 50 -1.15 -4.90 5.90
CA ALA A 50 -0.13 -4.15 5.19
C ALA A 50 1.28 -4.72 5.41
N ILE A 51 1.48 -5.56 6.44
CA ILE A 51 2.76 -6.18 6.74
C ILE A 51 3.01 -7.30 5.71
N PRO A 52 4.07 -7.21 4.89
CA PRO A 52 4.40 -8.28 3.95
C PRO A 52 4.82 -9.54 4.72
N VAL A 53 4.28 -10.69 4.32
CA VAL A 53 4.57 -11.99 4.96
C VAL A 53 6.01 -12.46 4.71
N THR A 54 6.67 -11.93 3.66
CA THR A 54 8.04 -12.31 3.29
C THR A 54 8.90 -11.10 2.93
N THR A 55 10.21 -11.24 3.13
CA THR A 55 11.23 -10.28 2.68
C THR A 55 11.49 -10.34 1.16
N VAL A 56 10.82 -11.21 0.42
CA VAL A 56 11.03 -11.36 -1.04
C VAL A 56 10.74 -10.05 -1.79
N ALA A 57 9.83 -9.22 -1.28
CA ALA A 57 9.59 -7.89 -1.83
C ALA A 57 10.81 -6.96 -1.69
N SER A 58 11.51 -6.98 -0.54
CA SER A 58 12.72 -6.17 -0.34
C SER A 58 13.91 -6.73 -1.11
N GLU A 59 14.06 -8.06 -1.21
CA GLU A 59 15.10 -8.71 -2.02
C GLU A 59 14.93 -8.44 -3.52
N SER A 60 13.69 -8.50 -4.04
CA SER A 60 13.41 -8.15 -5.43
C SER A 60 13.70 -6.67 -5.73
N THR A 61 13.38 -5.78 -4.79
CA THR A 61 13.68 -4.34 -4.90
C THR A 61 15.20 -4.11 -4.90
N PHE A 62 15.95 -4.83 -4.06
CA PHE A 62 17.41 -4.78 -4.04
C PHE A 62 18.06 -5.39 -5.30
N SER A 63 17.50 -6.47 -5.83
CA SER A 63 17.97 -7.04 -7.11
C SER A 63 17.73 -6.10 -8.30
N ILE A 64 16.62 -5.37 -8.29
CA ILE A 64 16.31 -4.36 -9.31
C ILE A 64 17.26 -3.16 -9.17
N SER A 65 17.54 -2.70 -7.95
CA SER A 65 18.48 -1.60 -7.73
C SER A 65 19.90 -1.97 -8.20
N GLY A 66 20.35 -3.21 -7.93
CA GLY A 66 21.64 -3.72 -8.42
C GLY A 66 21.75 -3.80 -9.94
N ARG A 67 20.65 -4.09 -10.66
CA ARG A 67 20.62 -4.11 -12.14
C ARG A 67 20.43 -2.74 -12.79
N LYS A 68 19.75 -1.81 -12.12
CA LYS A 68 19.51 -0.44 -12.62
C LYS A 68 20.66 0.53 -12.35
N LEU A 69 21.59 0.17 -11.47
CA LEU A 69 22.84 0.87 -11.23
C LEU A 69 23.91 0.39 -12.23
N ASN A 70 23.65 0.54 -13.53
CA ASN A 70 24.71 0.42 -14.53
C ASN A 70 25.50 1.74 -14.61
N ASP A 71 26.71 1.71 -15.18
CA ASP A 71 27.77 2.76 -15.17
C ASP A 71 27.32 4.23 -15.34
N HIS A 72 26.15 4.47 -15.95
CA HIS A 72 25.58 5.80 -16.15
C HIS A 72 24.99 6.44 -14.87
N ARG A 73 24.78 5.68 -13.78
CA ARG A 73 24.19 6.16 -12.52
C ARG A 73 25.13 6.20 -11.31
N SER A 74 26.44 5.97 -11.49
CA SER A 74 27.46 6.11 -10.44
C SER A 74 27.59 7.54 -9.86
N ARG A 75 26.81 8.50 -10.37
CA ARG A 75 26.74 9.91 -9.92
C ARG A 75 25.49 10.25 -9.11
N LEU A 76 24.55 9.32 -8.92
CA LEU A 76 23.37 9.56 -8.09
C LEU A 76 23.69 9.27 -6.63
N THR A 77 23.24 10.15 -5.72
CA THR A 77 23.35 9.90 -4.29
C THR A 77 22.37 8.77 -3.90
N PRO A 78 22.65 8.01 -2.83
CA PRO A 78 21.73 6.99 -2.30
C PRO A 78 20.30 7.54 -2.08
N TYR A 79 20.21 8.79 -1.62
CA TYR A 79 18.95 9.51 -1.45
C TYR A 79 18.15 9.64 -2.77
N MET A 80 18.80 10.04 -3.86
CA MET A 80 18.12 10.15 -5.16
C MET A 80 17.68 8.78 -5.70
N VAL A 81 18.43 7.72 -5.41
CA VAL A 81 18.04 6.35 -5.78
C VAL A 81 16.80 5.93 -5.00
N GLU A 82 16.75 6.20 -3.69
CA GLU A 82 15.58 5.92 -2.84
C GLU A 82 14.34 6.66 -3.34
N VAL A 83 14.43 7.98 -3.55
CA VAL A 83 13.32 8.77 -4.09
C VAL A 83 12.81 8.19 -5.41
N LEU A 84 13.71 7.87 -6.35
CA LEU A 84 13.31 7.31 -7.64
C LEU A 84 12.65 5.93 -7.52
N MET A 85 13.12 5.07 -6.61
CA MET A 85 12.50 3.75 -6.39
C MET A 85 11.14 3.86 -5.70
N CYS A 86 11.03 4.69 -4.68
CA CYS A 86 9.78 4.96 -3.96
C CYS A 86 8.73 5.58 -4.90
N SER A 87 9.11 6.60 -5.68
CA SER A 87 8.22 7.19 -6.69
C SER A 87 7.80 6.16 -7.73
N GLN A 88 8.72 5.35 -8.24
CA GLN A 88 8.37 4.32 -9.21
C GLN A 88 7.38 3.29 -8.65
N ASP A 89 7.60 2.80 -7.42
CA ASP A 89 6.72 1.81 -6.80
C ASP A 89 5.33 2.40 -6.53
N TRP A 90 5.29 3.62 -6.00
CA TRP A 90 4.04 4.33 -5.75
C TRP A 90 3.21 4.55 -7.02
N LEU A 91 3.84 5.04 -8.10
CA LEU A 91 3.18 5.20 -9.40
C LEU A 91 2.66 3.85 -9.92
N ARG A 92 3.49 2.81 -9.87
CA ARG A 92 3.08 1.48 -10.31
C ARG A 92 1.87 0.98 -9.52
N ASN A 93 1.84 1.19 -8.20
CA ASN A 93 0.74 0.72 -7.37
C ASN A 93 -0.55 1.54 -7.57
N LYS A 94 -0.44 2.85 -7.82
CA LYS A 94 -1.57 3.73 -8.16
C LYS A 94 -2.26 3.35 -9.47
N TYR A 95 -1.51 2.85 -10.45
CA TYR A 95 -2.04 2.53 -11.78
C TYR A 95 -2.23 1.04 -12.06
N LYS A 96 -1.97 0.15 -11.09
CA LYS A 96 -2.26 -1.29 -11.24
C LYS A 96 -3.74 -1.59 -11.52
N ASP A 97 -4.65 -0.73 -11.04
CA ASP A 97 -6.09 -0.89 -11.23
C ASP A 97 -6.67 0.02 -12.35
N ALA A 98 -5.83 0.86 -12.97
CA ALA A 98 -6.24 1.79 -14.01
C ALA A 98 -5.82 1.27 -15.38
N HIS A 99 -6.76 0.68 -16.13
CA HIS A 99 -6.55 0.46 -17.55
C HIS A 99 -6.28 1.81 -18.26
N THR A 100 -5.11 1.88 -18.90
CA THR A 100 -4.57 2.88 -19.83
C THR A 100 -5.52 4.01 -20.23
N THR A 101 -5.37 5.20 -19.64
CA THR A 101 -5.89 6.47 -20.16
C THR A 101 -4.93 7.61 -19.81
N GLU A 102 -4.68 8.53 -20.74
CA GLU A 102 -3.74 9.67 -20.61
C GLU A 102 -3.97 10.55 -19.36
N THR A 103 -5.17 10.51 -18.79
CA THR A 103 -5.52 11.14 -17.53
C THR A 103 -4.62 10.69 -16.37
N SER A 104 -4.17 9.43 -16.36
CA SER A 104 -3.25 8.89 -15.36
C SER A 104 -1.93 9.66 -15.28
N PHE A 105 -1.37 10.09 -16.42
CA PHE A 105 -0.06 10.73 -16.46
C PHE A 105 -0.08 12.15 -15.89
N TRP A 106 -1.11 12.93 -16.18
CA TRP A 106 -1.23 14.30 -15.68
C TRP A 106 -1.54 14.35 -14.18
N THR A 107 -2.37 13.43 -13.68
CA THR A 107 -2.60 13.31 -12.23
C THR A 107 -1.32 12.89 -11.51
N CYS A 108 -0.52 12.00 -12.10
CA CYS A 108 0.80 11.61 -11.59
C CYS A 108 1.75 12.82 -11.44
N LEU A 109 1.86 13.66 -12.47
CA LEU A 109 2.71 14.85 -12.41
C LEU A 109 2.26 15.82 -11.33
N GLN A 110 0.94 15.96 -11.14
CA GLN A 110 0.38 16.84 -10.14
C GLN A 110 0.61 16.31 -8.72
N ASP A 111 0.38 15.02 -8.46
CA ASP A 111 0.64 14.43 -7.15
C ASP A 111 2.14 14.41 -6.81
N ILE A 112 3.04 14.25 -7.80
CA ILE A 112 4.50 14.38 -7.60
C ILE A 112 4.86 15.82 -7.25
N GLN A 113 4.23 16.80 -7.91
CA GLN A 113 4.52 18.21 -7.66
C GLN A 113 4.05 18.63 -6.26
N GLU A 114 2.87 18.19 -5.82
CA GLU A 114 2.37 18.41 -4.46
C GLU A 114 3.23 17.69 -3.41
N GLY A 115 3.62 16.43 -3.66
CA GLY A 115 4.48 15.68 -2.76
C GLY A 115 5.89 16.26 -2.60
N MET A 116 6.45 16.89 -3.64
CA MET A 116 7.72 17.62 -3.52
C MET A 116 7.56 18.95 -2.76
N GLN A 117 6.37 19.56 -2.75
CA GLN A 117 6.12 20.81 -2.05
C GLN A 117 5.92 20.61 -0.54
N GLU A 118 5.36 19.47 -0.11
CA GLU A 118 5.28 19.11 1.31
C GLU A 118 6.65 18.75 1.93
N LEU A 119 7.63 18.33 1.12
CA LEU A 119 8.98 17.98 1.56
C LEU A 119 9.93 19.20 1.67
N ILE A 120 9.48 20.40 1.30
CA ILE A 120 10.27 21.65 1.37
C ILE A 120 9.90 22.51 2.61
N ILE A 121 9.07 21.99 3.52
CA ILE A 121 8.81 22.61 4.84
C ILE A 121 9.62 21.90 5.92
#